data_AF-A0A8S3QAE2-F1
#
_entry.id   AF-A0A8S3QAE2-F1
#
_cell.length_a   1.000
_cell.length_b   1.000
_cell.length_c   1.000
_cell.angle_alpha   90.00
_cell.angle_beta   90.00
_cell.angle_gamma   90.00
#
_symmetry.space_group_name_H-M   'P 1'
#
loop_
_entity.id
_entity.type
_entity.pdbx_description
1 polymer ?
#
loop_
_entity_poly.entity_id
_entity_poly.type
_entity_poly.pdbx_seq_one_letter_code
_entity_poly.pdbx_strand_id
1 'polypeptide(L)'
;MAGIKNGFANDFTFCGANGMSVIDYLLVPVSLFPIVRQLIVSNFTTFSDHAFLHIQLSLLCNKQNSTPFPGDENGEKLSQDKFKWNDELKEQCRDCLLNNMEKINLCRERIDFDRQQLFDNSLAEFTSTLNDIMAPFLKKRTNNYKSCRSNICDDKPWFNAQCKDLHRRYINC
;
A
#
# COMPACT_ATOMS: atom_id res chain seq x y z
N MET A 1 -27.92 -21.59 -4.99
CA MET A 1 -29.00 -20.62 -4.71
C MET A 1 -28.86 -20.13 -3.28
N ALA A 2 -29.05 -18.83 -3.09
CA ALA A 2 -29.22 -18.08 -1.83
C ALA A 2 -28.01 -17.98 -0.87
N GLY A 3 -27.18 -16.95 -1.10
CA GLY A 3 -26.39 -16.27 -0.07
C GLY A 3 -26.64 -14.77 -0.17
N ILE A 4 -27.65 -14.28 0.53
CA ILE A 4 -28.05 -12.87 0.67
C ILE A 4 -28.55 -12.79 2.13
N LYS A 5 -28.19 -11.88 3.05
CA LYS A 5 -27.86 -10.44 3.04
C LYS A 5 -27.21 -10.16 4.41
N ASN A 6 -26.17 -9.32 4.46
CA ASN A 6 -25.93 -8.30 5.50
C ASN A 6 -24.52 -7.70 5.33
N GLY A 7 -24.34 -6.95 4.26
CA GLY A 7 -23.34 -5.88 4.19
C GLY A 7 -24.12 -4.66 3.72
N PHE A 8 -24.39 -3.72 4.62
CA PHE A 8 -25.15 -2.52 4.26
C PHE A 8 -24.37 -1.72 3.23
N ALA A 9 -25.12 -1.14 2.30
CA ALA A 9 -24.62 -0.35 1.19
C ALA A 9 -23.64 0.75 1.65
N ASN A 10 -22.56 0.84 0.88
CA ASN A 10 -21.57 1.92 0.79
C ASN A 10 -20.31 1.79 1.67
N ASP A 11 -19.30 1.15 1.09
CA ASP A 11 -17.92 1.00 1.57
C ASP A 11 -17.14 2.35 1.53
N PHE A 12 -17.68 3.39 2.18
CA PHE A 12 -16.98 4.68 2.30
C PHE A 12 -15.78 4.55 3.21
N THR A 13 -14.64 5.06 2.76
CA THR A 13 -13.41 5.05 3.56
C THR A 13 -13.21 6.35 4.32
N PHE A 14 -14.02 7.38 4.04
CA PHE A 14 -13.96 8.69 4.68
C PHE A 14 -15.36 9.25 4.98
N CYS A 15 -15.50 9.94 6.11
CA CYS A 15 -16.69 10.64 6.55
C CYS A 15 -16.31 12.00 7.15
N GLY A 16 -16.55 13.07 6.39
CA GLY A 16 -16.26 14.44 6.79
C GLY A 16 -17.51 15.31 6.88
N ALA A 17 -17.31 16.60 7.19
CA ALA A 17 -18.40 17.58 7.29
C ALA A 17 -19.22 17.74 5.99
N ASN A 18 -18.62 17.40 4.84
CA ASN A 18 -19.24 17.48 3.52
C ASN A 18 -19.84 16.14 3.05
N GLY A 19 -19.94 15.14 3.92
CA GLY A 19 -20.48 13.82 3.61
C GLY A 19 -19.42 12.72 3.55
N MET A 20 -19.82 11.57 3.00
CA MET A 20 -18.98 10.37 2.92
C MET A 20 -18.39 10.19 1.52
N SER A 21 -17.15 9.72 1.43
CA SER A 21 -16.47 9.42 0.17
C SER A 21 -15.56 8.20 0.29
N VAL A 22 -15.18 7.66 -0.87
CA VAL A 22 -14.14 6.63 -1.00
C VAL A 22 -12.88 7.33 -1.47
N ILE A 23 -11.85 7.38 -0.63
CA ILE A 23 -10.58 8.06 -0.95
C ILE A 23 -9.35 7.21 -0.60
N ASP A 24 -9.53 6.07 0.05
CA ASP A 24 -8.48 5.13 0.40
C ASP A 24 -8.55 3.92 -0.54
N TYR A 25 -7.43 3.60 -1.20
CA TYR A 25 -7.38 2.57 -2.24
C TYR A 25 -6.18 1.64 -2.06
N LEU A 26 -6.36 0.37 -2.43
CA LEU A 26 -5.27 -0.56 -2.69
C LEU A 26 -5.08 -0.70 -4.20
N LEU A 27 -3.98 -0.17 -4.72
CA LEU A 27 -3.61 -0.31 -6.13
C LEU A 27 -2.61 -1.45 -6.29
N VAL A 28 -2.93 -2.44 -7.13
CA VAL A 28 -2.04 -3.55 -7.45
C VAL A 28 -2.17 -3.92 -8.94
N PRO A 29 -1.10 -4.44 -9.58
CA PRO A 29 -1.20 -5.01 -10.91
C PRO A 29 -2.20 -6.17 -10.96
N VAL A 30 -2.83 -6.39 -12.11
CA VAL A 30 -3.79 -7.49 -12.34
C VAL A 30 -3.17 -8.86 -12.00
N SER A 31 -1.88 -9.04 -12.26
CA SER A 31 -1.13 -10.26 -11.93
C SER A 31 -1.10 -10.59 -10.42
N LEU A 32 -1.35 -9.61 -9.55
CA LEU A 32 -1.41 -9.77 -8.11
C LEU A 32 -2.85 -9.89 -7.58
N PHE A 33 -3.89 -9.80 -8.41
CA PHE A 33 -5.26 -10.00 -7.95
C PHE A 33 -5.47 -11.39 -7.31
N PRO A 34 -4.90 -12.50 -7.84
CA PRO A 34 -5.08 -13.81 -7.23
C PRO A 34 -4.53 -13.95 -5.81
N ILE A 35 -3.61 -13.07 -5.39
CA ILE A 35 -3.08 -13.10 -4.02
C ILE A 35 -3.97 -12.33 -3.04
N VAL A 36 -4.84 -11.42 -3.48
CA VAL A 36 -5.74 -10.68 -2.59
C VAL A 36 -6.93 -11.59 -2.21
N ARG A 37 -6.96 -12.08 -0.97
CA ARG A 37 -8.08 -12.91 -0.49
C ARG A 37 -9.26 -12.10 -0.01
N GLN A 38 -8.97 -10.96 0.60
CA GLN A 38 -9.98 -10.16 1.28
C GLN A 38 -9.59 -8.69 1.25
N LEU A 39 -10.57 -7.85 0.95
CA LEU A 39 -10.52 -6.41 1.08
C LEU A 39 -11.81 -6.00 1.79
N ILE A 40 -11.70 -5.45 3.00
CA ILE A 40 -12.84 -4.99 3.80
C ILE A 40 -12.60 -3.53 4.19
N VAL A 41 -13.61 -2.69 3.97
CA VAL A 41 -13.71 -1.39 4.63
C VAL A 41 -14.31 -1.62 6.01
N SER A 42 -13.56 -1.29 7.06
CA SER A 42 -14.02 -1.44 8.44
C SER A 42 -15.04 -0.37 8.79
N ASN A 43 -15.74 -0.54 9.90
CA ASN A 43 -16.64 0.52 10.38
C ASN A 43 -15.84 1.78 10.75
N PHE A 44 -16.46 2.96 10.53
CA PHE A 44 -15.96 4.21 11.07
C PHE A 44 -15.84 4.11 12.59
N THR A 45 -14.82 4.78 13.13
CA THR A 45 -14.61 4.90 14.57
C THR A 45 -14.75 6.37 14.95
N THR A 46 -14.98 6.65 16.23
CA THR A 46 -15.01 8.04 16.72
C THR A 46 -13.63 8.69 16.75
N PHE A 47 -12.58 7.96 16.42
CA PHE A 47 -11.19 8.38 16.55
C PHE A 47 -10.57 8.87 15.23
N SER A 48 -11.24 8.63 14.11
CA SER A 48 -10.82 9.09 12.80
C SER A 48 -12.04 9.28 11.90
N ASP A 49 -11.96 10.31 11.08
CA ASP A 49 -12.80 10.54 9.91
C ASP A 49 -12.58 9.52 8.79
N HIS A 50 -11.54 8.68 8.87
CA HIS A 50 -11.31 7.55 7.97
C HIS A 50 -11.69 6.20 8.59
N ALA A 51 -12.19 5.30 7.75
CA ALA A 51 -12.39 3.89 8.04
C ALA A 51 -11.17 3.07 7.61
N PHE A 52 -10.81 2.06 8.42
CA PHE A 52 -9.65 1.21 8.14
C PHE A 52 -9.90 0.26 6.96
N LEU A 53 -8.94 0.16 6.06
CA LEU A 53 -8.89 -0.90 5.05
C LEU A 53 -8.19 -2.14 5.60
N HIS A 54 -8.92 -3.24 5.75
CA HIS A 54 -8.36 -4.54 6.07
C HIS A 54 -8.10 -5.32 4.78
N ILE A 55 -6.83 -5.63 4.55
CA ILE A 55 -6.36 -6.38 3.39
C ILE A 55 -5.76 -7.71 3.85
N GLN A 56 -6.28 -8.82 3.33
CA GLN A 56 -5.68 -10.14 3.53
C GLN A 56 -5.01 -10.61 2.23
N LEU A 57 -3.70 -10.85 2.31
CA LEU A 57 -2.90 -11.35 1.19
C LEU A 57 -2.51 -12.81 1.41
N SER A 58 -2.70 -13.64 0.37
CA SER A 58 -2.08 -14.96 0.22
C SER A 58 -0.60 -14.76 -0.07
N LEU A 59 0.20 -14.58 0.96
CA LEU A 59 1.65 -14.65 0.76
C LEU A 59 2.00 -16.13 0.55
N LEU A 60 2.40 -16.48 -0.69
CA LEU A 60 3.17 -17.69 -0.96
C LEU A 60 4.56 -17.53 -0.32
N CYS A 61 4.63 -17.56 1.00
CA CYS A 61 5.88 -17.70 1.74
C CYS A 61 6.32 -19.16 1.68
N ASN A 62 6.49 -19.71 0.48
CA ASN A 62 7.18 -20.99 0.33
C ASN A 62 8.61 -20.75 -0.12
N LYS A 63 9.49 -20.73 0.89
CA LYS A 63 10.82 -21.31 0.74
C LYS A 63 10.62 -22.68 0.05
N GLN A 64 11.19 -22.82 -1.14
CA GLN A 64 11.48 -24.04 -1.88
C GLN A 64 10.48 -24.61 -2.90
N ASN A 65 9.17 -24.34 -2.90
CA ASN A 65 8.26 -25.02 -3.85
C ASN A 65 7.08 -24.16 -4.36
N SER A 66 7.33 -22.95 -4.87
CA SER A 66 6.35 -22.26 -5.70
C SER A 66 6.72 -22.46 -7.17
N THR A 67 5.82 -23.10 -7.92
CA THR A 67 5.84 -23.08 -9.38
C THR A 67 6.02 -21.63 -9.85
N PRO A 68 6.98 -21.34 -10.75
CA PRO A 68 7.27 -19.98 -11.17
C PRO A 68 6.03 -19.35 -11.79
N PHE A 69 5.84 -18.05 -11.54
CA PHE A 69 4.97 -17.24 -12.40
C PHE A 69 5.44 -17.41 -13.85
N PRO A 70 4.53 -17.49 -14.84
CA PRO A 70 4.93 -17.59 -16.24
C PRO A 70 5.71 -16.32 -16.60
N GLY A 71 7.03 -16.46 -16.79
CA GLY A 71 7.98 -15.36 -17.03
C GLY A 71 9.25 -15.38 -16.17
N ASP A 72 9.32 -16.21 -15.13
CA ASP A 72 10.45 -16.25 -14.17
C ASP A 72 11.38 -17.47 -14.41
N GLU A 73 11.85 -17.63 -15.66
CA GLU A 73 12.70 -18.76 -16.07
C GLU A 73 14.16 -18.63 -15.61
N ASN A 74 14.55 -17.47 -15.09
CA ASN A 74 15.88 -17.22 -14.55
C ASN A 74 15.76 -16.90 -13.07
N GLY A 75 15.88 -17.92 -12.21
CA GLY A 75 15.88 -17.82 -10.76
C GLY A 75 17.08 -17.05 -10.19
N GLU A 76 17.25 -15.79 -10.59
CA GLU A 76 18.02 -14.84 -9.83
C GLU A 76 17.32 -14.69 -8.47
N LYS A 77 18.05 -15.03 -7.40
CA LYS A 77 17.63 -14.66 -6.05
C LYS A 77 17.42 -13.16 -6.05
N LEU A 78 16.18 -12.71 -6.21
CA LEU A 78 15.75 -11.33 -5.99
C LEU A 78 16.24 -10.98 -4.58
N SER A 79 17.37 -10.28 -4.51
CA SER A 79 17.80 -9.65 -3.27
C SER A 79 16.66 -8.73 -2.90
N GLN A 80 15.90 -9.11 -1.88
CA GLN A 80 14.84 -8.26 -1.36
C GLN A 80 15.51 -7.02 -0.77
N ASP A 81 15.71 -6.04 -1.63
CA ASP A 81 16.16 -4.72 -1.28
C ASP A 81 15.10 -4.13 -0.37
N LYS A 82 15.43 -4.00 0.92
CA LYS A 82 14.54 -3.35 1.87
C LYS A 82 14.81 -1.86 1.78
N PHE A 83 13.86 -1.13 1.22
CA PHE A 83 13.89 0.32 1.18
C PHE A 83 13.30 0.86 2.48
N LYS A 84 14.03 1.76 3.16
CA LYS A 84 13.50 2.53 4.28
C LYS A 84 13.49 4.01 3.90
N TRP A 85 12.41 4.70 4.23
CA TRP A 85 12.37 6.16 4.14
C TRP A 85 13.54 6.79 4.92
N ASN A 86 14.22 7.75 4.29
CA ASN A 86 15.23 8.57 4.95
C ASN A 86 14.60 9.89 5.42
N ASP A 87 14.29 9.99 6.71
CA ASP A 87 13.63 11.17 7.30
C ASP A 87 14.43 12.47 7.07
N GLU A 88 15.75 12.39 6.99
CA GLU A 88 16.64 13.55 6.73
C GLU A 88 16.42 14.14 5.33
N LEU A 89 15.94 13.33 4.39
CA LEU A 89 15.71 13.73 3.01
C LEU A 89 14.24 14.06 2.73
N LYS A 90 13.39 14.13 3.76
CA LYS A 90 11.95 14.31 3.60
C LYS A 90 11.58 15.59 2.84
N GLU A 91 12.14 16.74 3.23
CA GLU A 91 11.83 18.01 2.56
C GLU A 91 12.37 18.04 1.13
N GLN A 92 13.56 17.50 0.89
CA GLN A 92 14.13 17.39 -0.46
C GLN A 92 13.30 16.48 -1.36
N CYS A 93 12.76 15.39 -0.81
CA CYS A 93 11.85 14.51 -1.51
C CYS A 93 10.54 15.22 -1.85
N ARG A 94 10.00 16.01 -0.91
CA ARG A 94 8.80 16.83 -1.14
C ARG A 94 9.03 17.82 -2.28
N ASP A 95 10.14 18.55 -2.25
CA ASP A 95 10.48 19.52 -3.30
C ASP A 95 10.68 18.82 -4.65
N CYS A 96 11.31 17.64 -4.65
CA CYS A 96 11.48 16.83 -5.86
C CYS A 96 10.14 16.37 -6.44
N LEU A 97 9.20 15.94 -5.60
CA LEU A 97 7.84 15.58 -6.02
C LEU A 97 7.10 16.80 -6.62
N LEU A 98 7.19 17.96 -5.97
CA LEU A 98 6.58 19.20 -6.47
C LEU A 98 7.17 19.62 -7.83
N ASN A 99 8.49 19.53 -7.98
CA ASN A 99 9.18 19.89 -9.22
C ASN A 99 8.91 18.90 -10.36
N ASN A 100 8.54 17.65 -10.05
CA ASN A 100 8.18 16.64 -11.04
C ASN A 100 6.65 16.45 -11.19
N MET A 101 5.85 17.35 -10.61
CA MET A 101 4.41 17.17 -10.55
C MET A 101 3.75 17.21 -11.93
N GLU A 102 4.30 17.97 -12.88
CA GLU A 102 3.85 17.94 -14.28
C GLU A 102 4.05 16.55 -14.91
N LYS A 103 5.21 15.92 -14.69
CA LYS A 103 5.50 14.57 -15.20
C LYS A 103 4.54 13.52 -14.61
N ILE A 104 4.24 13.65 -13.32
CA ILE A 104 3.27 12.78 -12.64
C ILE A 104 1.85 13.02 -13.20
N ASN A 105 1.47 14.27 -13.46
CA ASN A 105 0.18 14.62 -14.04
C ASN A 105 0.04 14.15 -15.50
N LEU A 106 1.10 14.15 -16.29
CA LEU A 106 1.08 13.62 -17.66
C LEU A 106 0.74 12.12 -17.70
N CYS A 107 1.09 11.36 -16.66
CA CYS A 107 0.69 9.96 -16.54
C CYS A 107 -0.85 9.82 -16.38
N ARG A 108 -1.53 10.84 -15.85
CA ARG A 108 -2.99 10.87 -15.67
C ARG A 108 -3.73 11.22 -16.96
N GLU A 109 -3.20 12.11 -17.78
CA GLU A 109 -3.86 12.58 -19.01
C GLU A 109 -3.91 11.51 -20.12
N ARG A 110 -3.09 10.46 -20.00
CA ARG A 110 -3.00 9.35 -20.97
C ARG A 110 -3.78 8.11 -20.56
N ILE A 111 -4.61 8.19 -19.51
CA ILE A 111 -5.40 7.05 -19.06
C ILE A 111 -6.57 6.86 -20.01
N ASP A 112 -6.42 5.92 -20.94
CA ASP A 112 -7.49 5.41 -21.77
C ASP A 112 -8.12 4.19 -21.09
N PHE A 113 -9.39 4.33 -20.70
CA PHE A 113 -10.15 3.28 -20.01
C PHE A 113 -10.78 2.27 -20.97
N ASP A 114 -10.68 2.47 -22.29
CA ASP A 114 -11.35 1.62 -23.27
C ASP A 114 -10.70 0.22 -23.38
N ARG A 115 -9.47 0.07 -22.87
CA ARG A 115 -8.73 -1.21 -22.89
C ARG A 115 -7.93 -1.43 -21.61
N GLN A 116 -8.11 -2.59 -20.98
CA GLN A 116 -7.36 -2.99 -19.78
C GLN A 116 -5.83 -2.86 -19.95
N GLN A 117 -5.31 -3.22 -21.13
CA GLN A 117 -3.88 -3.12 -21.43
C GLN A 117 -3.35 -1.68 -21.37
N LEU A 118 -4.15 -0.69 -21.77
CA LEU A 118 -3.76 0.72 -21.71
C LEU A 118 -3.76 1.21 -20.27
N PHE A 119 -4.76 0.82 -19.47
CA PHE A 119 -4.77 1.08 -18.03
C PHE A 119 -3.55 0.47 -17.32
N ASP A 120 -3.23 -0.80 -17.60
CA ASP A 120 -2.08 -1.47 -16.99
C ASP A 120 -0.77 -0.78 -17.37
N ASN A 121 -0.64 -0.32 -18.62
CA ASN A 121 0.52 0.46 -19.08
C ASN A 121 0.60 1.81 -18.36
N SER A 122 -0.51 2.54 -18.21
CA SER A 122 -0.54 3.81 -17.49
C SER A 122 -0.19 3.62 -16.01
N LEU A 123 -0.69 2.56 -15.37
CA LEU A 123 -0.34 2.23 -13.99
C LEU A 123 1.14 1.88 -13.85
N ALA A 124 1.71 1.13 -14.81
CA ALA A 124 3.13 0.81 -14.84
C ALA A 124 3.99 2.06 -15.04
N GLU A 125 3.61 2.96 -15.95
CA GLU A 125 4.30 4.22 -16.22
C GLU A 125 4.28 5.15 -15.00
N PHE A 126 3.11 5.30 -14.37
CA PHE A 126 2.95 6.06 -13.13
C PHE A 126 3.83 5.49 -12.01
N THR A 127 3.77 4.16 -11.81
CA THR A 127 4.54 3.47 -10.77
C THR A 127 6.04 3.61 -11.00
N SER A 128 6.51 3.43 -12.23
CA SER A 128 7.92 3.60 -12.59
C SER A 128 8.37 5.04 -12.37
N THR A 129 7.61 6.02 -12.86
CA THR A 129 7.93 7.44 -12.69
C THR A 129 8.04 7.83 -11.23
N LEU A 130 7.09 7.39 -10.40
CA LEU A 130 7.12 7.66 -8.97
C LEU A 130 8.32 6.98 -8.30
N ASN A 131 8.59 5.72 -8.63
CA ASN A 131 9.75 5.01 -8.09
C ASN A 131 11.06 5.69 -8.48
N ASP A 132 11.21 6.17 -9.71
CA ASP A 132 12.43 6.86 -10.17
C ASP A 132 12.65 8.17 -9.42
N ILE A 133 11.59 8.94 -9.18
CA ILE A 133 11.63 10.18 -8.40
C ILE A 133 11.98 9.89 -6.94
N MET A 134 11.40 8.82 -6.38
CA MET A 134 11.48 8.53 -4.94
C MET A 134 12.72 7.73 -4.55
N ALA A 135 13.27 6.91 -5.46
CA ALA A 135 14.38 6.00 -5.20
C ALA A 135 15.61 6.66 -4.57
N PRO A 136 16.06 7.86 -4.97
CA PRO A 136 17.19 8.54 -4.35
C PRO A 136 17.00 8.84 -2.86
N PHE A 137 15.74 8.96 -2.42
CA PHE A 137 15.37 9.31 -1.04
C PHE A 137 15.12 8.07 -0.17
N LEU A 138 15.19 6.88 -0.77
CA LEU A 138 15.03 5.61 -0.07
C LEU A 138 16.40 5.04 0.30
N LYS A 139 16.62 4.79 1.59
CA LYS A 139 17.81 4.09 2.08
C LYS A 139 17.68 2.60 1.76
N LYS A 140 18.51 2.11 0.85
CA LYS A 140 18.64 0.67 0.55
C LYS A 140 19.33 -0.05 1.73
N ARG A 141 18.60 -0.92 2.42
CA ARG A 141 19.18 -1.90 3.36
C ARG A 141 19.51 -3.17 2.58
N THR A 142 20.80 -3.42 2.40
CA THR A 142 21.28 -4.75 2.03
C THR A 142 21.06 -5.67 3.24
N ASN A 143 20.19 -6.67 3.10
CA ASN A 143 19.99 -7.67 4.15
C ASN A 143 21.24 -8.57 4.20
N ASN A 144 22.24 -8.20 5.00
CA ASN A 144 23.07 -9.21 5.63
C ASN A 144 22.18 -9.87 6.68
N TYR A 145 21.78 -11.12 6.46
CA TYR A 145 20.99 -11.92 7.39
C TYR A 145 21.73 -12.07 8.72
N LYS A 146 21.61 -11.08 9.60
CA LYS A 146 21.71 -11.27 11.04
C LYS A 146 20.27 -11.34 11.54
N SER A 147 19.93 -12.51 12.07
CA SER A 147 18.70 -12.74 12.83
C SER A 147 18.58 -11.67 13.91
N CYS A 148 17.79 -10.63 13.66
CA CYS A 148 17.48 -9.62 14.64
C CYS A 148 16.09 -9.89 15.18
N ARG A 149 16.02 -10.54 16.36
CA ARG A 149 15.00 -10.19 17.34
C ARG A 149 15.22 -8.72 17.68
N SER A 150 14.56 -7.80 16.97
CA SER A 150 14.66 -6.38 17.28
C SER A 150 13.52 -5.97 18.21
N ASN A 151 13.84 -5.90 19.51
CA ASN A 151 13.07 -5.15 20.52
C ASN A 151 13.23 -3.63 20.30
N ILE A 152 12.90 -3.13 19.11
CA ILE A 152 12.88 -1.68 18.85
C ILE A 152 11.43 -1.32 18.57
N CYS A 153 10.73 -1.03 19.67
CA CYS A 153 9.41 -0.45 19.72
C CYS A 153 9.58 1.08 19.77
N ASP A 154 10.10 1.65 18.68
CA ASP A 154 9.96 3.09 18.48
C ASP A 154 8.66 3.26 17.70
N ASP A 155 7.59 3.53 18.45
CA ASP A 155 6.31 3.86 17.88
C ASP A 155 6.44 4.99 16.87
N LYS A 156 5.75 4.83 15.75
CA LYS A 156 5.69 5.87 14.73
C LYS A 156 5.13 7.15 15.38
N PRO A 157 5.59 8.35 15.01
CA PRO A 157 5.23 9.59 15.70
C PRO A 157 3.71 9.88 15.73
N TRP A 158 2.94 9.28 14.82
CA TRP A 158 1.48 9.35 14.80
C TRP A 158 0.75 8.27 15.62
N PHE A 159 1.48 7.28 16.16
CA PHE A 159 0.95 6.26 17.08
C PHE A 159 1.33 6.62 18.52
N ASN A 160 0.78 7.73 18.98
CA ASN A 160 1.09 8.31 20.28
C ASN A 160 0.44 7.53 21.44
N ALA A 161 0.74 7.92 22.67
CA ALA A 161 0.19 7.29 23.87
C ALA A 161 -1.35 7.26 23.89
N GLN A 162 -2.00 8.27 23.29
CA GLN A 162 -3.45 8.33 23.18
C GLN A 162 -3.98 7.25 22.23
N CYS A 163 -3.36 7.04 21.06
CA CYS A 163 -3.72 5.94 20.15
C CYS A 163 -3.57 4.57 20.82
N LYS A 164 -2.51 4.37 21.61
CA LYS A 164 -2.28 3.12 22.36
C LYS A 164 -3.36 2.88 23.42
N ASP A 165 -3.75 3.92 24.14
CA ASP A 165 -4.80 3.83 25.17
C ASP A 165 -6.16 3.52 24.56
N LEU A 166 -6.48 4.17 23.44
CA LEU A 166 -7.73 3.93 22.72
C LEU A 166 -7.80 2.50 22.17
N HIS A 167 -6.71 2.01 21.60
CA HIS A 167 -6.62 0.62 21.14
C HIS A 167 -6.73 -0.39 22.29
N ARG A 168 -6.07 -0.13 23.43
CA ARG A 168 -6.20 -0.96 24.64
C ARG A 168 -7.62 -1.00 25.18
N ARG A 169 -8.36 0.10 25.13
CA ARG A 169 -9.78 0.12 25.52
C ARG A 169 -10.64 -0.68 24.56
N TYR A 170 -10.41 -0.54 23.26
CA TYR A 170 -11.14 -1.29 22.23
C TYR A 170 -10.99 -2.81 22.36
N ILE A 171 -9.78 -3.32 22.63
CA ILE A 171 -9.54 -4.77 22.78
C ILE A 171 -10.12 -5.35 24.08
N ASN A 172 -10.27 -4.53 25.12
CA ASN A 172 -10.74 -4.97 26.44
C ASN A 172 -12.25 -4.71 26.66
N CYS A 173 -12.98 -4.32 25.61
CA CYS A 173 -14.44 -4.24 25.59
C CYS A 173 -15.01 -5.42 24.80
#